data_AF-A0A0F9LHZ4-F1
#
_entry.id   AF-A0A0F9LHZ4-F1
#
_cell.length_a   1.000
_cell.length_b   1.000
_cell.length_c   1.000
_cell.angle_alpha   90.00
_cell.angle_beta   90.00
_cell.angle_gamma   90.00
#
_symmetry.space_group_name_H-M   'P 1'
#
loop_
_entity.id
_entity.type
_entity.pdbx_description
1 polymer ?
#
loop_
_entity_poly.entity_id
_entity_poly.type
_entity_poly.pdbx_seq_one_letter_code
_entity_poly.pdbx_strand_id
1 'polypeptide(L)'
;MIHKRTYEGYNIIETSLRQRLRGILQRQGVGYPAARQRGMHWCIEMGRFTVQNVGFQPAYRRLGNVALARKVDLAREMLKGCSLCPRLCGVDRAAGETGYCGVEDRPFISSYGPHFGEERPLVGRGGFGTIFMGGCNLGCMFCQNWTISHDREGHYIDESGLAAIMLGLERAGCHNINIVTPTHQMPMILGALSMAAERGLEVPLVYNCGGYESLEAVRLLEGVVDIYMPDLKYMDAEVSGRLSDAPDYPEAARAALREMHRQVGV
;
A
#
# COMPACT_ATOMS: atom_id res chain seq x y z
N MET A 1 -35.99 -5.41 -11.07
CA MET A 1 -36.01 -6.27 -12.26
C MET A 1 -35.56 -5.42 -13.46
N ILE A 2 -34.25 -5.35 -13.74
CA ILE A 2 -33.69 -4.72 -14.95
C ILE A 2 -32.49 -5.57 -15.39
N HIS A 3 -32.45 -5.82 -16.70
CA HIS A 3 -31.80 -6.92 -17.40
C HIS A 3 -30.26 -6.87 -17.51
N LYS A 4 -29.65 -8.07 -17.47
CA LYS A 4 -28.34 -8.38 -18.05
C LYS A 4 -28.34 -8.08 -19.56
N ARG A 5 -27.33 -7.36 -20.05
CA ARG A 5 -26.92 -7.37 -21.46
C ARG A 5 -25.41 -7.55 -21.55
N THR A 6 -25.03 -8.71 -22.09
CA THR A 6 -23.72 -9.06 -22.60
C THR A 6 -23.44 -8.27 -23.89
N TYR A 7 -22.22 -7.76 -24.05
CA TYR A 7 -21.76 -7.14 -25.30
C TYR A 7 -20.71 -8.04 -25.96
N GLU A 8 -21.13 -8.78 -26.98
CA GLU A 8 -20.28 -9.29 -28.05
C GLU A 8 -20.13 -8.20 -29.11
N GLY A 9 -18.90 -7.90 -29.56
CA GLY A 9 -18.70 -6.94 -30.65
C GLY A 9 -17.31 -6.33 -30.73
N TYR A 10 -16.28 -7.14 -31.00
CA TYR A 10 -14.99 -6.62 -31.48
C TYR A 10 -14.48 -7.54 -32.59
N ASN A 11 -14.71 -7.15 -33.84
CA ASN A 11 -13.88 -7.46 -34.99
C ASN A 11 -14.45 -6.69 -36.17
N ILE A 12 -13.62 -5.86 -36.83
CA ILE A 12 -13.64 -5.47 -38.27
C ILE A 12 -12.84 -4.17 -38.53
N ILE A 13 -12.49 -3.34 -37.53
CA ILE A 13 -11.81 -2.04 -37.81
C ILE A 13 -10.27 -2.10 -37.78
N GLU A 14 -9.65 -3.15 -37.23
CA GLU A 14 -8.19 -3.14 -36.94
C GLU A 14 -7.25 -3.36 -38.14
N THR A 15 -7.76 -3.83 -39.28
CA THR A 15 -6.90 -4.32 -40.37
C THR A 15 -6.30 -3.21 -41.24
N SER A 16 -6.96 -2.05 -41.36
CA SER A 16 -6.50 -0.99 -42.28
C SER A 16 -5.42 -0.07 -41.69
N LEU A 17 -5.39 0.11 -40.37
CA LEU A 17 -4.35 0.90 -39.69
C LEU A 17 -2.98 0.18 -39.65
N ARG A 18 -3.00 -1.16 -39.53
CA ARG A 18 -1.80 -2.00 -39.46
C ARG A 18 -0.96 -1.96 -40.74
N GLN A 19 -1.59 -1.83 -41.91
CA GLN A 19 -0.87 -1.73 -43.18
C GLN A 19 -0.23 -0.35 -43.38
N ARG A 20 -0.83 0.73 -42.86
CA ARG A 20 -0.27 2.09 -42.97
C ARG A 20 0.95 2.31 -42.07
N LEU A 21 0.98 1.73 -40.87
CA LEU A 21 2.09 1.89 -39.93
C LEU A 21 3.36 1.12 -40.34
N ARG A 22 3.22 -0.07 -40.97
CA ARG A 22 4.38 -0.83 -41.48
C ARG A 22 5.14 -0.10 -42.58
N GLY A 23 4.43 0.65 -43.44
CA GLY A 23 5.06 1.42 -44.53
C GLY A 23 5.86 2.64 -44.05
N ILE A 24 5.53 3.17 -42.87
CA ILE A 24 6.19 4.36 -42.29
C ILE A 24 7.48 3.96 -41.57
N LEU A 25 7.46 2.84 -40.83
CA LEU A 25 8.58 2.42 -39.99
C LEU A 25 9.75 1.82 -40.77
N GLN A 26 9.51 1.24 -41.96
CA GLN A 26 10.59 0.76 -42.83
C GLN A 26 11.36 1.88 -43.55
N ARG A 27 10.79 3.10 -43.66
CA ARG A 27 11.45 4.23 -44.33
C ARG A 27 12.46 4.98 -43.45
N GLN A 28 12.49 4.73 -42.14
CA GLN A 28 13.29 5.53 -41.19
C GLN A 28 14.61 4.87 -40.75
N GLY A 29 15.00 3.73 -41.30
CA GLY A 29 16.38 3.20 -41.15
C GLY A 29 16.88 2.97 -39.72
N VAL A 30 15.97 2.80 -38.73
CA VAL A 30 16.36 2.63 -37.33
C VAL A 30 16.71 1.16 -37.07
N GLY A 31 18.01 0.84 -37.14
CA GLY A 31 18.56 -0.43 -36.68
C GLY A 31 18.71 -0.46 -35.16
N TYR A 32 18.23 -1.53 -34.51
CA TYR A 32 18.46 -1.78 -33.08
C TYR A 32 19.89 -2.31 -32.84
N PRO A 33 20.61 -1.87 -31.79
CA PRO A 33 21.90 -2.47 -31.43
C PRO A 33 21.71 -3.87 -30.82
N ALA A 34 22.57 -4.80 -31.22
CA ALA A 34 22.57 -6.18 -30.74
C ALA A 34 22.84 -6.27 -29.24
N ALA A 35 21.93 -6.93 -28.50
CA ALA A 35 22.05 -7.17 -27.07
C ALA A 35 23.22 -8.13 -26.76
N ARG A 36 24.18 -7.67 -25.94
CA ARG A 36 25.17 -8.55 -25.29
C ARG A 36 24.52 -9.24 -24.09
N GLN A 37 24.60 -10.58 -24.07
CA GLN A 37 24.07 -11.44 -23.01
C GLN A 37 24.85 -11.28 -21.69
N ARG A 38 24.13 -10.91 -20.62
CA ARG A 38 24.38 -11.39 -19.25
C ARG A 38 23.03 -11.61 -18.56
N GLY A 39 22.70 -12.88 -18.28
CA GLY A 39 21.88 -13.29 -17.12
C GLY A 39 20.38 -12.95 -17.02
N MET A 40 19.70 -12.44 -18.06
CA MET A 40 18.25 -12.27 -18.05
C MET A 40 17.64 -12.93 -19.29
N HIS A 41 16.80 -13.95 -19.09
CA HIS A 41 15.97 -14.49 -20.15
C HIS A 41 14.81 -13.52 -20.42
N TRP A 42 15.01 -12.61 -21.36
CA TRP A 42 13.95 -11.77 -21.89
C TRP A 42 13.17 -12.56 -22.97
N CYS A 43 12.06 -13.17 -22.60
CA CYS A 43 11.09 -13.66 -23.59
C CYS A 43 10.21 -12.50 -24.05
N ILE A 44 10.51 -11.95 -25.22
CA ILE A 44 9.65 -10.96 -25.89
C ILE A 44 8.65 -11.74 -26.75
N GLU A 45 7.51 -12.13 -26.16
CA GLU A 45 6.32 -12.41 -26.95
C GLU A 45 5.57 -11.10 -27.20
N MET A 46 5.16 -10.88 -28.45
CA MET A 46 4.65 -9.61 -28.97
C MET A 46 3.65 -8.91 -28.02
N GLY A 47 4.08 -7.79 -27.43
CA GLY A 47 3.22 -6.85 -26.70
C GLY A 47 2.98 -7.13 -25.21
N ARG A 48 3.72 -8.07 -24.58
CA ARG A 48 3.55 -8.36 -23.14
C ARG A 48 4.90 -8.37 -22.42
N PHE A 49 5.19 -7.29 -21.68
CA PHE A 49 6.23 -7.34 -20.65
C PHE A 49 5.67 -8.10 -19.45
N THR A 50 5.90 -9.41 -19.41
CA THR A 50 5.78 -10.18 -18.17
C THR A 50 7.19 -10.38 -17.64
N VAL A 51 7.57 -9.59 -16.63
CA VAL A 51 8.74 -9.91 -15.81
C VAL A 51 8.32 -11.08 -14.94
N GLN A 52 8.71 -12.30 -15.32
CA GLN A 52 8.65 -13.42 -14.41
C GLN A 52 9.74 -13.18 -13.36
N ASN A 53 9.35 -12.71 -12.18
CA ASN A 53 10.30 -12.45 -11.11
C ASN A 53 10.64 -13.76 -10.41
N VAL A 54 11.51 -14.55 -11.05
CA VAL A 54 12.00 -15.80 -10.49
C VAL A 54 12.90 -15.44 -9.30
N GLY A 55 12.36 -15.55 -8.08
CA GLY A 55 13.11 -15.35 -6.83
C GLY A 55 12.81 -14.07 -6.05
N PHE A 56 11.75 -13.31 -6.37
CA PHE A 56 11.28 -12.27 -5.45
C PHE A 56 10.65 -12.89 -4.21
N GLN A 57 11.01 -12.37 -3.05
CA GLN A 57 10.37 -12.64 -1.77
C GLN A 57 10.02 -11.31 -1.12
N PRO A 58 8.82 -11.11 -0.57
CA PRO A 58 8.48 -9.89 0.17
C PRO A 58 9.42 -9.59 1.33
N ALA A 59 9.58 -8.32 1.69
CA ALA A 59 10.49 -7.87 2.74
C ALA A 59 10.22 -8.60 4.06
N TYR A 60 8.97 -8.67 4.51
CA TYR A 60 8.57 -9.37 5.74
C TYR A 60 8.87 -10.88 5.71
N ARG A 61 8.90 -11.53 4.53
CA ARG A 61 9.32 -12.93 4.38
C ARG A 61 10.82 -13.09 4.53
N ARG A 62 11.60 -12.21 3.90
CA ARG A 62 13.07 -12.18 4.04
C ARG A 62 13.52 -11.88 5.46
N LEU A 63 12.77 -11.05 6.18
CA LEU A 63 13.00 -10.74 7.59
C LEU A 63 12.86 -11.98 8.49
N GLY A 64 11.92 -12.87 8.14
CA GLY A 64 11.65 -14.11 8.86
C GLY A 64 10.73 -13.93 10.07
N ASN A 65 9.97 -14.98 10.40
CA ASN A 65 8.88 -14.92 11.39
C ASN A 65 9.35 -14.47 12.79
N VAL A 66 10.54 -14.89 13.23
CA VAL A 66 11.06 -14.52 14.56
C VAL A 66 11.32 -13.02 14.68
N ALA A 67 11.93 -12.42 13.66
CA ALA A 67 12.22 -10.98 13.68
C ALA A 67 10.95 -10.15 13.42
N LEU A 68 10.02 -10.64 12.61
CA LEU A 68 8.70 -10.03 12.44
C LEU A 68 7.91 -10.03 13.75
N ALA A 69 7.84 -11.16 14.47
CA ALA A 69 7.18 -11.26 15.77
C ALA A 69 7.77 -10.28 16.80
N ARG A 70 9.10 -10.14 16.86
CA ARG A 70 9.74 -9.13 17.72
C ARG A 70 9.32 -7.71 17.40
N LYS A 71 9.15 -7.37 16.11
CA LYS A 71 8.64 -6.05 15.70
C LYS A 71 7.18 -5.87 16.09
N VAL A 72 6.36 -6.92 16.08
CA VAL A 72 4.99 -6.89 16.61
C VAL A 72 5.00 -6.53 18.08
N ASP A 73 5.83 -7.18 18.89
CA ASP A 73 5.93 -6.91 20.33
C ASP A 73 6.35 -5.45 20.59
N LEU A 74 7.39 -4.97 19.89
CA LEU A 74 7.83 -3.58 19.98
C LEU A 74 6.72 -2.60 19.57
N ALA A 75 5.99 -2.90 18.50
CA ALA A 75 4.89 -2.06 18.03
C ALA A 75 3.74 -2.01 19.06
N ARG A 76 3.47 -3.13 19.74
CA ARG A 76 2.44 -3.20 20.79
C ARG A 76 2.83 -2.40 22.02
N GLU A 77 4.10 -2.35 22.39
CA GLU A 77 4.56 -1.48 23.48
C GLU A 77 4.31 0.01 23.18
N MET A 78 4.39 0.42 21.90
CA MET A 78 4.02 1.78 21.48
C MET A 78 2.54 2.12 21.70
N LEU A 79 1.66 1.16 22.02
CA LEU A 79 0.23 1.42 22.32
C LEU A 79 -0.01 1.93 23.74
N LYS A 80 0.86 1.63 24.71
CA LYS A 80 0.71 2.01 26.13
C LYS A 80 1.01 3.49 26.41
N GLY A 81 1.64 4.15 25.45
CA GLY A 81 1.90 5.58 25.43
C GLY A 81 1.99 6.02 23.98
N CYS A 82 0.83 6.10 23.32
CA CYS A 82 0.73 6.14 21.87
C CYS A 82 1.66 7.17 21.19
N SER A 83 2.70 6.66 20.51
CA SER A 83 3.72 7.42 19.78
C SER A 83 3.76 7.11 18.27
N LEU A 84 2.74 6.45 17.73
CA LEU A 84 2.69 5.97 16.33
C LEU A 84 2.74 7.09 15.27
N CYS A 85 2.35 8.31 15.64
CA CYS A 85 2.34 9.46 14.75
C CYS A 85 2.80 10.73 15.48
N PRO A 86 3.11 11.83 14.76
CA PRO A 86 3.62 13.07 15.35
C PRO A 86 2.65 13.75 16.32
N ARG A 87 1.38 13.33 16.37
CA ARG A 87 0.43 13.76 17.40
C ARG A 87 0.89 13.44 18.82
N LEU A 88 1.67 12.37 19.00
CA LEU A 88 2.21 11.94 20.31
C LEU A 88 1.17 11.99 21.44
N CYS A 89 -0.04 11.48 21.17
CA CYS A 89 -1.17 11.65 22.10
C CYS A 89 -0.97 10.97 23.45
N GLY A 90 -0.04 10.00 23.56
CA GLY A 90 0.37 9.42 24.83
C GLY A 90 -0.69 8.57 25.55
N VAL A 91 -1.87 8.40 24.94
CA VAL A 91 -2.95 7.56 25.48
C VAL A 91 -2.54 6.10 25.56
N ASP A 92 -3.09 5.38 26.54
CA ASP A 92 -2.92 3.93 26.67
C ASP A 92 -4.06 3.21 25.95
N ARG A 93 -3.80 2.82 24.70
CA ARG A 93 -4.80 2.10 23.89
C ARG A 93 -5.03 0.68 24.39
N ALA A 94 -4.06 0.07 25.07
CA ALA A 94 -4.22 -1.25 25.67
C ALA A 94 -5.16 -1.20 26.90
N ALA A 95 -5.30 -0.03 27.52
CA ALA A 95 -6.31 0.24 28.55
C ALA A 95 -7.68 0.68 27.97
N GLY A 96 -7.83 0.71 26.64
CA GLY A 96 -9.07 1.10 25.96
C GLY A 96 -9.21 2.61 25.70
N GLU A 97 -8.16 3.41 25.92
CA GLU A 97 -8.18 4.83 25.59
C GLU A 97 -8.05 5.05 24.06
N THR A 98 -8.55 6.20 23.58
CA THR A 98 -8.42 6.58 22.16
C THR A 98 -7.83 7.97 22.03
N GLY A 99 -6.97 8.15 21.03
CA GLY A 99 -6.37 9.43 20.69
C GLY A 99 -7.12 10.14 19.57
N TYR A 100 -6.45 11.09 18.91
CA TYR A 100 -7.00 11.86 17.79
C TYR A 100 -7.68 11.01 16.71
N CYS A 101 -7.07 9.87 16.37
CA CYS A 101 -7.57 8.97 15.34
C CYS A 101 -8.87 8.23 15.71
N GLY A 102 -9.22 8.18 17.00
CA GLY A 102 -10.47 7.61 17.49
C GLY A 102 -10.60 6.08 17.32
N VAL A 103 -9.49 5.34 17.28
CA VAL A 103 -9.47 3.87 17.13
C VAL A 103 -8.80 3.21 18.34
N GLU A 104 -9.38 2.09 18.81
CA GLU A 104 -8.91 1.23 19.92
C GLU A 104 -7.72 0.31 19.51
N ASP A 105 -7.39 -0.69 20.32
CA ASP A 105 -6.29 -1.65 20.14
C ASP A 105 -6.63 -2.85 19.23
N ARG A 106 -7.68 -2.76 18.41
CA ARG A 106 -8.10 -3.80 17.46
C ARG A 106 -8.18 -3.26 16.04
N PRO A 107 -7.96 -4.10 15.01
CA PRO A 107 -8.15 -3.67 13.64
C PRO A 107 -9.58 -3.14 13.42
N PHE A 108 -9.67 -1.91 12.93
CA PHE A 108 -10.90 -1.25 12.55
C PHE A 108 -10.86 -0.97 11.06
N ILE A 109 -11.65 -1.70 10.28
CA ILE A 109 -11.64 -1.63 8.83
C ILE A 109 -12.97 -1.13 8.29
N SER A 110 -12.93 -0.44 7.16
CA SER A 110 -14.13 -0.03 6.44
C SER A 110 -14.50 -1.03 5.35
N SER A 111 -13.56 -1.34 4.46
CA SER A 111 -13.76 -2.23 3.32
C SER A 111 -12.45 -2.83 2.83
N TYR A 112 -12.54 -3.87 2.01
CA TYR A 112 -11.39 -4.49 1.34
C TYR A 112 -11.80 -5.07 -0.01
N GLY A 113 -10.85 -5.18 -0.93
CA GLY A 113 -11.07 -5.82 -2.23
C GLY A 113 -9.96 -5.58 -3.24
N PRO A 114 -10.06 -6.17 -4.45
CA PRO A 114 -9.21 -5.82 -5.57
C PRO A 114 -9.60 -4.43 -6.10
N HIS A 115 -8.67 -3.47 -6.07
CA HIS A 115 -8.86 -2.14 -6.66
C HIS A 115 -8.08 -2.00 -7.98
N PHE A 116 -8.67 -1.31 -8.94
CA PHE A 116 -8.09 -1.12 -10.29
C PHE A 116 -7.89 0.36 -10.65
N GLY A 117 -8.06 1.25 -9.66
CA GLY A 117 -7.95 2.71 -9.85
C GLY A 117 -6.52 3.24 -9.81
N GLU A 118 -5.56 2.44 -9.35
CA GLU A 118 -4.16 2.87 -9.19
C GLU A 118 -3.28 2.65 -10.43
N GLU A 119 -2.02 3.09 -10.34
CA GLU A 119 -1.09 3.01 -11.44
C GLU A 119 -0.86 1.56 -11.88
N ARG A 120 -0.73 1.39 -13.20
CA ARG A 120 -0.56 0.07 -13.84
C ARG A 120 0.55 -0.80 -13.22
N PRO A 121 1.70 -0.27 -12.78
CA PRO A 121 2.73 -1.08 -12.12
C PRO A 121 2.28 -1.72 -10.80
N LEU A 122 1.35 -1.09 -10.06
CA LEU A 122 0.84 -1.57 -8.77
C LEU A 122 -0.37 -2.48 -8.92
N VAL A 123 -1.27 -2.15 -9.84
CA VAL A 123 -2.50 -2.91 -10.10
C VAL A 123 -2.22 -4.23 -10.84
N GLY A 124 -1.26 -4.20 -11.76
CA GLY A 124 -0.96 -5.33 -12.63
C GLY A 124 -2.21 -5.81 -13.38
N ARG A 125 -2.49 -7.12 -13.29
CA ARG A 125 -3.67 -7.75 -13.92
C ARG A 125 -4.73 -8.20 -12.93
N GLY A 126 -4.35 -8.38 -11.68
CA GLY A 126 -5.17 -9.02 -10.65
C GLY A 126 -5.68 -8.05 -9.59
N GLY A 127 -5.35 -6.77 -9.71
CA GLY A 127 -5.81 -5.74 -8.81
C GLY A 127 -4.80 -5.41 -7.72
N PHE A 128 -5.01 -4.23 -7.15
CA PHE A 128 -4.34 -3.70 -5.98
C PHE A 128 -5.12 -4.15 -4.74
N GLY A 129 -4.57 -5.09 -3.97
CA GLY A 129 -5.28 -5.77 -2.88
C GLY A 129 -5.48 -4.85 -1.69
N THR A 130 -6.48 -3.99 -1.77
CA THR A 130 -6.61 -2.83 -0.88
C THR A 130 -7.45 -3.18 0.34
N ILE A 131 -7.01 -2.69 1.49
CA ILE A 131 -7.71 -2.73 2.76
C ILE A 131 -7.78 -1.29 3.28
N PHE A 132 -8.99 -0.75 3.37
CA PHE A 132 -9.24 0.58 3.91
C PHE A 132 -9.38 0.51 5.43
N MET A 133 -8.39 1.05 6.13
CA MET A 133 -8.45 1.19 7.57
C MET A 133 -9.37 2.36 7.92
N GLY A 134 -10.23 2.20 8.93
CA GLY A 134 -11.07 3.29 9.44
C GLY A 134 -10.32 4.18 10.42
N GLY A 135 -10.73 5.43 10.55
CA GLY A 135 -10.02 6.46 11.32
C GLY A 135 -8.78 7.00 10.59
N CYS A 136 -8.24 8.14 11.05
CA CYS A 136 -7.04 8.74 10.48
C CYS A 136 -6.30 9.61 11.51
N ASN A 137 -4.99 9.73 11.39
CA ASN A 137 -4.15 10.61 12.20
C ASN A 137 -4.05 12.05 11.65
N LEU A 138 -4.69 12.34 10.52
CA LEU A 138 -4.80 13.66 9.89
C LEU A 138 -6.26 14.10 9.79
N GLY A 139 -6.50 15.41 9.93
CA GLY A 139 -7.84 16.02 9.84
C GLY A 139 -8.05 16.76 8.51
N CYS A 140 -7.84 16.09 7.37
CA CYS A 140 -7.86 16.76 6.05
C CYS A 140 -9.26 17.26 5.67
N MET A 141 -9.44 18.57 5.49
CA MET A 141 -10.73 19.15 5.07
C MET A 141 -11.16 18.75 3.65
N PHE A 142 -10.22 18.25 2.84
CA PHE A 142 -10.47 17.74 1.48
C PHE A 142 -10.40 16.21 1.40
N CYS A 143 -10.56 15.50 2.52
CA CYS A 143 -10.45 14.04 2.54
C CYS A 143 -11.43 13.38 1.56
N GLN A 144 -10.90 12.66 0.57
CA GLN A 144 -11.71 11.85 -0.35
C GLN A 144 -12.41 10.68 0.37
N ASN A 145 -11.80 10.22 1.45
CA ASN A 145 -12.23 9.11 2.29
C ASN A 145 -12.88 9.63 3.59
N TRP A 146 -13.64 10.73 3.51
CA TRP A 146 -14.18 11.43 4.69
C TRP A 146 -14.96 10.49 5.62
N THR A 147 -15.93 9.74 5.09
CA THR A 147 -16.81 8.89 5.91
C THR A 147 -16.03 7.83 6.69
N ILE A 148 -14.99 7.25 6.09
CA ILE A 148 -14.20 6.20 6.73
C ILE A 148 -13.10 6.77 7.65
N SER A 149 -12.59 7.97 7.35
CA SER A 149 -11.46 8.58 8.08
C SER A 149 -11.92 9.45 9.25
N HIS A 150 -12.94 10.29 9.02
CA HIS A 150 -13.46 11.27 9.98
C HIS A 150 -14.69 10.71 10.72
N ASP A 151 -15.69 10.23 9.97
CA ASP A 151 -16.92 9.68 10.57
C ASP A 151 -16.72 8.24 11.08
N ARG A 152 -15.55 7.65 10.79
CA ARG A 152 -15.13 6.30 11.20
C ARG A 152 -16.16 5.23 10.81
N GLU A 153 -16.66 5.30 9.59
CA GLU A 153 -17.51 4.26 9.02
C GLU A 153 -16.72 2.96 8.81
N GLY A 154 -17.03 1.95 9.60
CA GLY A 154 -16.35 0.66 9.58
C GLY A 154 -16.77 -0.23 10.75
N HIS A 155 -16.02 -1.30 10.96
CA HIS A 155 -16.24 -2.24 12.05
C HIS A 155 -14.94 -2.82 12.56
N TYR A 156 -14.94 -3.22 13.84
CA TYR A 156 -13.83 -3.94 14.43
C TYR A 156 -13.81 -5.40 13.95
N ILE A 157 -12.62 -5.88 13.66
CA ILE A 157 -12.30 -7.29 13.46
C ILE A 157 -11.12 -7.66 14.37
N ASP A 158 -10.73 -8.93 14.37
CA ASP A 158 -9.51 -9.38 15.03
C ASP A 158 -8.34 -9.46 14.03
N GLU A 159 -7.11 -9.56 14.56
CA GLU A 159 -5.90 -9.71 13.73
C GLU A 159 -5.98 -10.98 12.86
N SER A 160 -6.64 -12.04 13.36
CA SER A 160 -6.79 -13.29 12.63
C SER A 160 -7.69 -13.15 11.38
N GLY A 161 -8.74 -12.33 11.49
CA GLY A 161 -9.63 -11.94 10.40
C GLY A 161 -8.92 -11.03 9.40
N LEU A 162 -8.12 -10.07 9.87
CA LEU A 162 -7.31 -9.24 8.97
C LEU A 162 -6.28 -10.09 8.18
N ALA A 163 -5.64 -11.05 8.84
CA ALA A 163 -4.75 -12.01 8.18
C ALA A 163 -5.48 -12.86 7.13
N ALA A 164 -6.71 -13.29 7.44
CA ALA A 164 -7.56 -14.03 6.50
C ALA A 164 -7.94 -13.19 5.26
N ILE A 165 -8.20 -11.88 5.45
CA ILE A 165 -8.44 -10.93 4.36
C ILE A 165 -7.21 -10.81 3.47
N MET A 166 -6.01 -10.62 4.04
CA MET A 166 -4.76 -10.53 3.27
C MET A 166 -4.57 -11.75 2.36
N LEU A 167 -4.67 -12.95 2.94
CA LEU A 167 -4.56 -14.21 2.17
C LEU A 167 -5.70 -14.37 1.14
N GLY A 168 -6.90 -13.85 1.45
CA GLY A 168 -8.02 -13.84 0.54
C GLY A 168 -7.78 -12.99 -0.71
N LEU A 169 -7.18 -11.80 -0.53
CA LEU A 169 -6.81 -10.89 -1.62
C LEU A 169 -5.73 -11.50 -2.52
N GLU A 170 -4.72 -12.14 -1.93
CA GLU A 170 -3.71 -12.90 -2.68
C GLU A 170 -4.35 -14.04 -3.49
N ARG A 171 -5.22 -14.86 -2.88
CA ARG A 171 -5.95 -15.93 -3.59
C ARG A 171 -6.87 -15.39 -4.69
N ALA A 172 -7.38 -14.17 -4.55
CA ALA A 172 -8.15 -13.48 -5.58
C ALA A 172 -7.26 -12.96 -6.75
N GLY A 173 -5.94 -13.11 -6.64
CA GLY A 173 -4.97 -12.76 -7.67
C GLY A 173 -4.37 -11.35 -7.52
N CYS A 174 -4.63 -10.64 -6.42
CA CYS A 174 -4.04 -9.33 -6.18
C CYS A 174 -2.51 -9.43 -6.12
N HIS A 175 -1.81 -8.46 -6.70
CA HIS A 175 -0.35 -8.49 -6.82
C HIS A 175 0.39 -8.02 -5.57
N ASN A 176 -0.34 -7.55 -4.56
CA ASN A 176 0.16 -7.03 -3.30
C ASN A 176 -0.99 -6.91 -2.30
N ILE A 177 -0.63 -6.67 -1.05
CA ILE A 177 -1.53 -6.18 0.00
C ILE A 177 -1.24 -4.70 0.21
N ASN A 178 -2.21 -3.86 -0.11
CA ASN A 178 -2.16 -2.42 0.10
C ASN A 178 -3.01 -2.03 1.31
N ILE A 179 -2.37 -1.49 2.34
CA ILE A 179 -3.07 -0.97 3.51
C ILE A 179 -3.16 0.54 3.40
N VAL A 180 -4.37 1.08 3.38
CA VAL A 180 -4.65 2.52 3.27
C VAL A 180 -4.87 3.12 4.64
N THR A 181 -4.15 4.20 4.93
CA THR A 181 -4.09 4.86 6.26
C THR A 181 -3.69 3.90 7.39
N PRO A 182 -2.54 3.21 7.27
CA PRO A 182 -2.11 2.19 8.23
C PRO A 182 -1.58 2.73 9.57
N THR A 183 -1.12 3.98 9.62
CA THR A 183 -0.24 4.51 10.68
C THR A 183 -0.78 4.30 12.09
N HIS A 184 -2.04 4.68 12.34
CA HIS A 184 -2.68 4.57 13.64
C HIS A 184 -3.12 3.15 14.00
N GLN A 185 -2.96 2.18 13.10
CA GLN A 185 -3.27 0.77 13.37
C GLN A 185 -2.08 -0.15 13.12
N MET A 186 -0.89 0.43 12.93
CA MET A 186 0.32 -0.29 12.53
C MET A 186 0.63 -1.52 13.42
N PRO A 187 0.53 -1.48 14.76
CA PRO A 187 0.81 -2.65 15.59
C PRO A 187 -0.08 -3.85 15.28
N MET A 188 -1.39 -3.61 15.09
CA MET A 188 -2.37 -4.65 14.80
C MET A 188 -2.22 -5.16 13.36
N ILE A 189 -1.82 -4.29 12.42
CA ILE A 189 -1.47 -4.68 11.05
C ILE A 189 -0.25 -5.60 11.04
N LEU A 190 0.79 -5.31 11.84
CA LEU A 190 1.96 -6.18 11.97
C LEU A 190 1.59 -7.54 12.59
N GLY A 191 0.73 -7.56 13.60
CA GLY A 191 0.22 -8.81 14.19
C GLY A 191 -0.49 -9.69 13.15
N ALA A 192 -1.41 -9.09 12.38
CA ALA A 192 -2.10 -9.76 11.29
C ALA A 192 -1.15 -10.23 10.17
N LEU A 193 -0.19 -9.40 9.78
CA LEU A 193 0.82 -9.74 8.78
C LEU A 193 1.68 -10.93 9.22
N SER A 194 2.08 -10.97 10.50
CA SER A 194 2.83 -12.10 11.06
C SER A 194 2.04 -13.40 10.92
N MET A 195 0.75 -13.39 11.28
CA MET A 195 -0.13 -14.54 11.11
C MET A 195 -0.32 -14.92 9.63
N ALA A 196 -0.47 -13.94 8.75
CA ALA A 196 -0.64 -14.18 7.31
C ALA A 196 0.64 -14.78 6.70
N ALA A 197 1.82 -14.29 7.09
CA ALA A 197 3.11 -14.81 6.66
C ALA A 197 3.30 -16.27 7.09
N GLU A 198 2.95 -16.62 8.34
CA GLU A 198 2.97 -18.01 8.82
C GLU A 198 2.05 -18.93 8.00
N ARG A 199 0.94 -18.37 7.50
CA ARG A 199 -0.06 -19.07 6.68
C ARG A 199 0.24 -19.02 5.17
N GLY A 200 1.39 -18.49 4.77
CA GLY A 200 1.89 -18.55 3.40
C GLY A 200 1.53 -17.36 2.50
N LEU A 201 1.34 -16.16 3.05
CA LEU A 201 1.29 -14.93 2.26
C LEU A 201 2.66 -14.69 1.59
N GLU A 202 2.67 -14.47 0.27
CA GLU A 202 3.89 -14.35 -0.55
C GLU A 202 3.90 -13.09 -1.44
N VAL A 203 2.87 -12.24 -1.37
CA VAL A 203 2.80 -10.98 -2.11
C VAL A 203 3.39 -9.79 -1.32
N PRO A 204 3.93 -8.75 -2.00
CA PRO A 204 4.46 -7.54 -1.38
C PRO A 204 3.47 -6.82 -0.47
N LEU A 205 3.99 -6.14 0.56
CA LEU A 205 3.23 -5.21 1.39
C LEU A 205 3.43 -3.77 0.92
N VAL A 206 2.31 -3.08 0.67
CA VAL A 206 2.27 -1.66 0.31
C VAL A 206 1.66 -0.85 1.46
N TYR A 207 2.38 0.19 1.87
CA TYR A 207 2.05 1.06 2.98
C TYR A 207 1.60 2.42 2.45
N ASN A 208 0.30 2.57 2.19
CA ASN A 208 -0.31 3.76 1.61
C ASN A 208 -0.77 4.72 2.70
N CYS A 209 -0.01 5.80 2.89
CA CYS A 209 -0.07 6.63 4.09
C CYS A 209 -0.06 8.13 3.76
N GLY A 210 -0.36 8.95 4.77
CA GLY A 210 -0.46 10.40 4.61
C GLY A 210 0.86 11.16 4.71
N GLY A 211 1.99 10.46 4.96
CA GLY A 211 3.28 11.11 5.23
C GLY A 211 3.36 11.73 6.62
N TYR A 212 2.47 11.38 7.55
CA TYR A 212 2.43 11.94 8.91
C TYR A 212 2.68 10.84 9.96
N GLU A 213 3.81 10.17 9.80
CA GLU A 213 4.25 9.05 10.63
C GLU A 213 5.31 9.52 11.62
N SER A 214 5.37 8.91 12.81
CA SER A 214 6.52 9.14 13.68
C SER A 214 7.74 8.44 13.11
N LEU A 215 8.92 9.04 13.26
CA LEU A 215 10.17 8.46 12.76
C LEU A 215 10.45 7.10 13.40
N GLU A 216 10.06 6.92 14.66
CA GLU A 216 10.13 5.64 15.38
C GLU A 216 9.28 4.56 14.69
N ALA A 217 8.02 4.86 14.36
CA ALA A 217 7.15 3.92 13.68
C ALA A 217 7.68 3.54 12.29
N VAL A 218 8.19 4.50 11.51
CA VAL A 218 8.78 4.21 10.18
C VAL A 218 10.02 3.33 10.32
N ARG A 219 10.93 3.61 11.26
CA ARG A 219 12.11 2.74 11.52
C ARG A 219 11.72 1.33 11.91
N LEU A 220 10.65 1.17 12.69
CA LEU A 220 10.17 -0.15 13.08
C LEU A 220 9.69 -0.97 11.86
N LEU A 221 9.24 -0.33 10.79
CA LEU A 221 8.81 -0.98 9.55
C LEU A 221 9.96 -1.42 8.63
N GLU A 222 11.22 -1.10 8.95
CA GLU A 222 12.37 -1.52 8.15
C GLU A 222 12.42 -3.04 8.00
N GLY A 223 12.50 -3.50 6.75
CA GLY A 223 12.48 -4.92 6.41
C GLY A 223 11.09 -5.57 6.45
N VAL A 224 10.02 -4.81 6.67
CA VAL A 224 8.63 -5.31 6.63
C VAL A 224 7.89 -4.83 5.38
N VAL A 225 7.97 -3.52 5.09
CA VAL A 225 7.28 -2.89 3.96
C VAL A 225 8.12 -3.03 2.69
N ASP A 226 7.48 -3.36 1.58
CA ASP A 226 8.13 -3.42 0.27
C ASP A 226 8.01 -2.08 -0.48
N ILE A 227 6.87 -1.39 -0.35
CA ILE A 227 6.57 -0.14 -1.06
C ILE A 227 5.88 0.82 -0.10
N TYR A 228 6.43 2.03 0.05
CA TYR A 228 5.70 3.14 0.65
C TYR A 228 4.99 3.95 -0.43
N MET A 229 3.74 4.32 -0.16
CA MET A 229 2.97 5.26 -0.98
C MET A 229 2.52 6.43 -0.10
N PRO A 230 3.43 7.36 0.24
CA PRO A 230 3.10 8.52 1.04
C PRO A 230 2.52 9.64 0.17
N ASP A 231 1.35 10.15 0.56
CA ASP A 231 0.82 11.39 0.02
C ASP A 231 1.53 12.59 0.65
N LEU A 232 2.53 13.19 -0.02
CA LEU A 232 3.08 14.46 0.44
C LEU A 232 2.10 15.60 0.12
N LYS A 233 1.42 16.12 1.14
CA LYS A 233 0.33 17.10 0.98
C LYS A 233 0.82 18.55 1.02
N TYR A 234 1.77 18.86 1.91
CA TYR A 234 2.19 20.24 2.19
C TYR A 234 3.68 20.34 2.53
N MET A 235 4.25 21.51 2.28
CA MET A 235 5.56 21.93 2.80
C MET A 235 5.51 23.29 3.51
N ASP A 236 4.30 23.74 3.86
CA ASP A 236 4.02 24.98 4.59
C ASP A 236 3.18 24.67 5.83
N ALA A 237 3.61 25.16 6.99
CA ALA A 237 3.04 24.85 8.30
C ALA A 237 1.67 25.50 8.53
N GLU A 238 1.47 26.72 8.00
CA GLU A 238 0.19 27.42 8.13
C GLU A 238 -0.88 26.72 7.29
N VAL A 239 -0.52 26.33 6.06
CA VAL A 239 -1.40 25.56 5.17
C VAL A 239 -1.73 24.20 5.77
N SER A 240 -0.74 23.46 6.29
CA SER A 240 -0.99 22.14 6.86
C SER A 240 -1.81 22.18 8.15
N GLY A 241 -1.57 23.19 9.00
CA GLY A 241 -2.40 23.45 10.17
C GLY A 241 -3.85 23.75 9.79
N ARG A 242 -4.07 24.63 8.80
CA ARG A 242 -5.42 25.02 8.39
C ARG A 242 -6.18 23.91 7.65
N LEU A 243 -5.52 23.15 6.78
CA LEU A 243 -6.18 22.18 5.90
C LEU A 243 -6.22 20.76 6.45
N SER A 244 -5.35 20.41 7.40
CA SER A 244 -5.24 19.06 7.96
C SER A 244 -5.10 19.01 9.48
N ASP A 245 -5.21 20.15 10.16
CA ASP A 245 -5.02 20.27 11.61
C ASP A 245 -3.63 19.77 12.05
N ALA A 246 -2.61 19.89 11.20
CA ALA A 246 -1.28 19.33 11.43
C ALA A 246 -0.18 20.37 11.11
N PRO A 247 0.04 21.37 11.98
CA PRO A 247 0.98 22.46 11.71
C PRO A 247 2.45 21.99 11.59
N ASP A 248 2.80 20.88 12.23
CA ASP A 248 4.13 20.25 12.19
C ASP A 248 4.32 19.27 11.02
N TYR A 249 3.30 19.10 10.16
CA TYR A 249 3.33 18.18 9.02
C TYR A 249 4.56 18.32 8.11
N PRO A 250 5.02 19.53 7.70
CA PRO A 250 6.18 19.65 6.81
C PRO A 250 7.47 19.06 7.39
N GLU A 251 7.67 19.16 8.70
CA GLU A 251 8.84 18.60 9.38
C GLU A 251 8.70 17.09 9.50
N ALA A 252 7.56 16.61 10.00
CA ALA A 252 7.28 15.19 10.16
C ALA A 252 7.36 14.44 8.82
N ALA A 253 6.69 14.95 7.78
CA ALA A 253 6.70 14.34 6.45
C ALA A 253 8.10 14.30 5.86
N ARG A 254 8.90 15.36 6.00
CA ARG A 254 10.28 15.36 5.52
C ARG A 254 11.12 14.29 6.19
N ALA A 255 10.98 14.12 7.51
CA ALA A 255 11.71 13.09 8.25
C ALA A 255 11.26 11.68 7.86
N ALA A 256 9.95 11.44 7.82
CA ALA A 256 9.36 10.15 7.44
C ALA A 256 9.74 9.75 6.01
N LEU A 257 9.59 10.65 5.03
CA LEU A 257 9.91 10.39 3.62
C LEU A 257 11.39 10.06 3.40
N ARG A 258 12.30 10.75 4.08
CA ARG A 258 13.73 10.43 4.02
C ARG A 258 14.01 9.03 4.54
N GLU A 259 13.38 8.64 5.62
CA GLU A 259 13.53 7.30 6.20
C GLU A 259 12.89 6.23 5.31
N MET A 260 11.68 6.45 4.79
CA MET A 260 11.03 5.56 3.83
C MET A 260 11.90 5.35 2.58
N HIS A 261 12.45 6.44 2.02
CA HIS A 261 13.36 6.37 0.88
C HIS A 261 14.67 5.67 1.22
N ARG A 262 15.22 5.84 2.44
CA ARG A 262 16.40 5.07 2.88
C ARG A 262 16.13 3.56 2.90
N GLN A 263 14.93 3.15 3.31
CA GLN A 263 14.60 1.74 3.49
C GLN A 263 14.35 1.00 2.17
N VAL A 264 13.61 1.60 1.24
CA VAL A 264 13.17 0.94 -0.01
C VAL A 264 13.30 1.80 -1.27
N GLY A 265 13.82 3.02 -1.14
CA GLY A 265 14.08 3.89 -2.28
C GLY A 265 15.18 3.34 -3.20
N VAL A 266 15.05 3.66 -4.48
CA VAL A 266 15.99 3.30 -5.56
C VAL A 266 16.70 4.54 -6.11
#